data_AF-A0A9D8X4L5-F1
#
_entry.id   AF-A0A9D8X4L5-F1
#
_cell.length_a   1.000
_cell.length_b   1.000
_cell.length_c   1.000
_cell.angle_alpha   90.00
_cell.angle_beta   90.00
_cell.angle_gamma   90.00
#
_symmetry.space_group_name_H-M   'P 1'
#
loop_
_entity.id
_entity.type
_entity.pdbx_description
1 polymer ?
#
loop_
_entity_poly.entity_id
_entity_poly.type
_entity_poly.pdbx_seq_one_letter_code
_entity_poly.pdbx_strand_id
1 'polypeptide(L)'
;NQFESWKKTGDIFAAFFGHDHVNDFRMNIDGIDLYQTLGAGYFTYGLKLGEGCYYDEDLIGGTTLTIDSTGNTVTEHHYYDLADF
;
A
#
# COMPACT_ATOMS: atom_id res chain seq x y z
N ASN A 1 1.65 -21.41 -10.37
CA ASN A 1 1.38 -19.97 -10.57
C ASN A 1 2.44 -19.19 -9.76
N GLN A 2 2.48 -17.85 -9.79
CA GLN A 2 3.48 -17.09 -9.04
C GLN A 2 3.27 -17.12 -7.51
N PHE A 3 2.02 -17.12 -7.04
CA PHE A 3 1.67 -17.21 -5.62
C PHE A 3 2.06 -18.55 -4.96
N GLU A 4 1.94 -19.67 -5.67
CA GLU A 4 2.40 -20.98 -5.21
C GLU A 4 3.92 -21.02 -4.99
N SER A 5 4.68 -20.28 -5.80
CA SER A 5 6.13 -20.14 -5.59
C SER A 5 6.43 -19.42 -4.28
N TRP A 6 5.60 -18.46 -3.88
CA TRP A 6 5.77 -17.76 -2.61
C TRP A 6 5.54 -18.69 -1.43
N LYS A 7 4.44 -19.46 -1.48
CA LYS A 7 4.16 -20.51 -0.48
C LYS A 7 5.28 -21.55 -0.39
N LYS A 8 5.84 -21.95 -1.53
CA LYS A 8 6.98 -22.88 -1.59
C LYS A 8 8.26 -22.30 -0.98
N THR A 9 8.47 -20.98 -1.05
CA THR A 9 9.63 -20.32 -0.45
C THR A 9 9.55 -20.42 1.09
N GLY A 10 8.34 -20.26 1.64
CA GLY A 10 8.02 -20.63 3.02
C GLY A 10 8.41 -19.60 4.09
N ASP A 11 9.10 -18.53 3.71
CA ASP A 11 9.51 -17.42 4.60
C ASP A 11 8.90 -16.07 4.21
N ILE A 12 8.06 -16.05 3.17
CA ILE A 12 7.26 -14.88 2.79
C ILE A 12 6.02 -14.84 3.67
N PHE A 13 5.95 -13.86 4.56
CA PHE A 13 4.80 -13.67 5.47
C PHE A 13 3.96 -12.43 5.13
N ALA A 14 4.49 -11.52 4.31
CA ALA A 14 3.76 -10.35 3.82
C ALA A 14 4.25 -9.92 2.43
N ALA A 15 3.35 -9.30 1.66
CA ALA A 15 3.65 -8.63 0.40
C ALA A 15 2.92 -7.29 0.33
N PHE A 16 3.62 -6.27 -0.17
CA PHE A 16 3.15 -4.90 -0.23
C PHE A 16 3.03 -4.49 -1.69
N PHE A 17 1.84 -4.02 -2.05
CA PHE A 17 1.51 -3.62 -3.40
C PHE A 17 1.18 -2.13 -3.40
N GLY A 18 1.54 -1.46 -4.49
CA GLY A 18 1.21 -0.07 -4.75
C GLY A 18 0.47 0.04 -6.08
N HIS A 19 0.90 0.98 -6.93
CA HIS A 19 0.32 1.33 -8.23
C HIS A 19 -0.72 2.47 -8.14
N ASP A 20 -2.01 2.18 -7.91
CA ASP A 20 -3.09 3.10 -8.33
C ASP A 20 -4.29 3.22 -7.36
N HIS A 21 -4.12 3.03 -6.04
CA HIS A 21 -5.29 2.81 -5.17
C HIS A 21 -5.37 3.78 -3.99
N VAL A 22 -6.57 4.36 -3.81
CA VAL A 22 -7.02 5.19 -2.66
C VAL A 22 -7.44 4.34 -1.46
N ASN A 23 -7.36 3.01 -1.57
CA ASN A 23 -7.80 2.10 -0.52
C ASN A 23 -6.59 1.46 0.17
N ASP A 24 -6.49 1.65 1.49
CA ASP A 24 -5.66 0.84 2.37
C ASP A 24 -6.46 -0.39 2.81
N PHE A 25 -6.08 -1.58 2.33
CA PHE A 25 -6.69 -2.82 2.81
C PHE A 25 -5.68 -3.95 2.92
N ARG A 26 -5.90 -4.77 3.94
CA ARG A 26 -5.16 -5.99 4.23
C ARG A 26 -6.03 -7.20 3.99
N MET A 27 -5.48 -8.22 3.33
CA MET A 27 -6.07 -9.55 3.27
C MET A 27 -5.03 -10.61 3.62
N ASN A 28 -5.38 -11.56 4.48
CA ASN A 28 -4.55 -12.74 4.71
C ASN A 28 -4.98 -13.86 3.76
N ILE A 29 -4.05 -14.40 2.98
CA ILE A 29 -4.26 -15.53 2.09
C ILE A 29 -3.20 -16.58 2.38
N ASP A 30 -3.61 -17.77 2.79
CA ASP A 30 -2.73 -18.90 3.10
C ASP A 30 -1.58 -18.52 4.07
N GLY A 31 -1.83 -17.62 5.02
CA GLY A 31 -0.84 -17.15 6.00
C GLY A 31 0.08 -16.02 5.50
N ILE A 32 -0.10 -15.54 4.27
CA ILE A 32 0.61 -14.38 3.73
C ILE A 32 -0.31 -13.18 3.78
N ASP A 33 0.13 -12.10 4.44
CA ASP A 33 -0.59 -10.84 4.43
C ASP A 33 -0.32 -10.05 3.15
N LEU A 34 -1.38 -9.72 2.42
CA LEU A 34 -1.32 -8.88 1.24
C LEU A 34 -1.84 -7.49 1.62
N TYR A 35 -0.96 -6.50 1.54
CA TYR A 35 -1.26 -5.11 1.83
C TYR A 35 -1.36 -4.33 0.53
N GLN A 36 -2.50 -3.71 0.28
CA GLN A 36 -2.57 -2.65 -0.71
C GLN A 36 -2.26 -1.33 -0.01
N THR A 37 -1.12 -0.74 -0.36
CA THR A 37 -0.67 0.52 0.22
C THR A 37 -1.20 1.69 -0.60
N LEU A 38 -1.64 2.74 0.09
CA LEU A 38 -1.93 4.03 -0.54
C LEU A 38 -0.65 4.54 -1.19
N GLY A 39 -0.75 4.85 -2.49
CA GLY A 39 0.26 5.52 -3.30
C GLY A 39 1.71 5.27 -2.89
N ALA A 40 2.41 4.37 -3.56
CA ALA A 40 3.88 4.34 -3.51
C ALA A 40 4.45 5.50 -4.35
N GLY A 41 4.18 6.74 -3.96
CA GLY A 41 4.57 7.96 -4.68
C GLY A 41 3.66 9.16 -4.39
N TYR A 42 4.03 10.33 -4.90
CA TYR A 42 3.35 11.62 -4.66
C TYR A 42 1.96 11.75 -5.31
N PHE A 43 1.52 10.77 -6.12
CA PHE A 43 0.28 10.84 -6.89
C PHE A 43 -0.48 9.52 -6.83
N THR A 44 -1.72 9.56 -6.33
CA THR A 44 -2.64 8.40 -6.30
C THR A 44 -3.70 8.58 -7.38
N TYR A 45 -3.95 7.56 -8.20
CA TYR A 45 -5.11 7.55 -9.12
C TYR A 45 -6.34 7.02 -8.41
N GLY A 46 -7.47 7.71 -8.55
CA GLY A 46 -8.76 7.09 -8.27
C GLY A 46 -9.86 8.05 -7.84
N LEU A 47 -10.72 8.44 -8.80
CA LEU A 47 -12.17 8.18 -8.79
C LEU A 47 -12.89 9.02 -9.84
N LYS A 48 -12.79 8.60 -11.11
CA LYS A 48 -13.87 8.51 -12.12
C LYS A 48 -13.25 8.13 -13.45
N LEU A 49 -13.95 7.26 -14.19
CA LEU A 49 -13.58 6.80 -15.53
C LEU A 49 -13.33 8.01 -16.47
N GLY A 50 -12.07 8.30 -16.75
CA GLY A 50 -11.66 9.36 -17.69
C GLY A 50 -10.14 9.51 -17.77
N GLU A 51 -9.63 9.89 -18.94
CA GLU A 51 -8.21 10.23 -19.15
C GLU A 51 -7.83 11.42 -18.26
N GLY A 52 -6.96 11.20 -17.28
CA GLY A 52 -6.53 12.27 -16.39
C GLY A 52 -6.10 11.74 -15.03
N CYS A 53 -4.80 11.66 -14.87
CA CYS A 53 -4.09 11.43 -13.64
C CYS A 53 -4.30 12.64 -12.70
N TYR A 54 -5.26 12.60 -11.77
CA TYR A 54 -5.61 13.77 -10.95
C TYR A 54 -4.76 13.86 -9.67
N TYR A 55 -4.05 14.98 -9.56
CA TYR A 55 -3.48 15.53 -8.34
C TYR A 55 -4.63 15.87 -7.36
N ASP A 56 -4.56 15.34 -6.15
CA ASP A 56 -5.42 15.69 -5.02
C ASP A 56 -4.49 16.04 -3.85
N GLU A 57 -4.56 17.29 -3.39
CA GLU A 57 -3.70 17.83 -2.33
C GLU A 57 -3.93 17.15 -0.98
N ASP A 58 -5.16 16.67 -0.73
CA ASP A 58 -5.52 15.97 0.50
C ASP A 58 -4.98 14.52 0.53
N LEU A 59 -4.42 14.04 -0.59
CA LEU A 59 -3.92 12.67 -0.75
C LEU A 59 -2.40 12.61 -0.97
N ILE A 60 -1.71 13.73 -0.83
CA ILE A 60 -0.25 13.79 -0.94
C ILE A 60 0.35 13.33 0.39
N GLY A 61 1.12 12.25 0.35
CA GLY A 61 1.60 11.61 1.56
C GLY A 61 2.57 10.47 1.30
N GLY A 62 3.06 9.90 2.39
CA GLY A 62 3.83 8.65 2.37
C GLY A 62 3.26 7.66 3.36
N THR A 63 3.26 6.37 3.00
CA THR A 63 2.81 5.31 3.90
C THR A 63 4.02 4.70 4.63
N THR A 64 4.01 4.74 5.96
CA THR A 64 4.94 3.99 6.80
C THR A 64 4.34 2.64 7.13
N LEU A 65 5.17 1.61 7.01
CA LEU A 65 4.88 0.27 7.45
C LEU A 65 5.85 -0.12 8.56
N THR A 66 5.30 -0.54 9.69
CA THR A 66 6.07 -1.14 10.79
C THR A 66 5.69 -2.61 10.94
N ILE A 67 6.70 -3.47 10.98
CA ILE A 67 6.55 -4.91 11.24
C ILE A 67 7.30 -5.21 12.54
N ASP A 68 6.60 -5.76 13.53
CA ASP A 68 7.23 -6.19 14.78
C ASP A 68 7.85 -7.58 14.67
N SER A 69 8.59 -8.00 15.71
CA SER A 69 9.27 -9.30 15.73
C SER A 69 8.34 -10.51 15.70
N THR A 70 7.03 -10.32 15.90
CA THR A 70 6.00 -11.37 15.84
C THR A 70 5.26 -11.38 14.52
N GLY A 71 5.59 -10.46 13.60
CA GLY A 71 4.91 -10.30 12.33
C GLY A 71 3.62 -9.48 12.42
N ASN A 72 3.33 -8.83 13.56
CA ASN A 72 2.24 -7.86 13.58
C ASN A 72 2.66 -6.64 12.76
N THR A 73 1.69 -6.10 12.05
CA THR A 73 1.88 -5.00 11.12
C THR A 73 1.06 -3.80 11.56
N VAL A 74 1.67 -2.63 11.49
CA VAL A 74 0.99 -1.34 11.60
C VAL A 74 1.28 -0.56 10.33
N THR A 75 0.22 -0.09 9.67
CA THR A 75 0.28 0.75 8.49
C THR A 75 -0.25 2.12 8.85
N GLU A 76 0.53 3.16 8.58
CA GLU A 76 0.16 4.55 8.84
C GLU A 76 0.44 5.39 7.59
N HIS A 77 -0.54 6.18 7.16
CA HIS A 77 -0.34 7.16 6.10
C HIS A 77 -0.06 8.53 6.72
N HIS A 78 1.04 9.15 6.30
CA HIS A 78 1.43 10.49 6.71
C HIS A 78 1.15 11.44 5.56
N TYR A 79 0.14 12.29 5.73
CA TYR A 79 -0.19 13.36 4.80
C TYR A 79 0.82 14.51 4.94
N TYR A 80 1.15 15.14 3.82
CA TYR A 80 1.95 16.37 3.79
C TYR A 80 1.07 17.55 3.43
N ASP A 81 1.23 18.67 4.13
CA ASP A 81 0.66 19.96 3.71
C ASP A 81 1.70 20.71 2.88
N LEU A 82 1.30 21.24 1.73
CA LEU A 82 2.16 22.08 0.89
C LEU A 82 2.50 23.42 1.57
N ALA A 83 1.79 23.79 2.64
CA ALA A 83 2.12 24.95 3.48
C ALA A 83 3.42 24.78 4.30
N ASP A 84 4.01 23.58 4.34
CA ASP A 84 5.24 23.30 5.11
C ASP A 84 6.54 23.73 4.38
N PHE A 85 6.45 24.39 3.20
CA PHE A 85 7.59 24.87 2.39
C PHE A 85 7.60 26.39 2.14
#